data_AF-A0A957ZTK4-F1
#
_entry.id   AF-A0A957ZTK4-F1
#
_cell.length_a   1.000
_cell.length_b   1.000
_cell.length_c   1.000
_cell.angle_alpha   90.00
_cell.angle_beta   90.00
_cell.angle_gamma   90.00
#
_symmetry.space_group_name_H-M   'P 1'
#
loop_
_entity.id
_entity.type
_entity.pdbx_description
1 polymer ?
#
loop_
_entity_poly.entity_id
_entity_poly.type
_entity_poly.pdbx_seq_one_letter_code
_entity_poly.pdbx_strand_id
1 'polypeptide(L)'
;MTKLFNDPTNFREELIDGFAAAYRRYVKRVPGASGVMAVDAPRAGKVAVVVGGGSGHYPAFCGYVGPGLADCAVMGNVFAAPSGEQVYRCTKAVDGGAGVLYCYGNYMGDVLNFDMAAMRCEAEGIPVRTVLVTDDVASAPAGREDERRGISGDFFVFKIAGASAARGDALDEVERLTAKANAHTRSFGVAFGGCTLPGQDAPLFTVEPGRMELGLGVHGEPGISSSHMRPAAEVA
;
A
#
# COMPACT_ATOMS: atom_id res chain seq x y z
N MET A 1 13.99 -22.14 4.76
CA MET A 1 12.94 -21.71 5.72
C MET A 1 11.66 -22.44 5.35
N THR A 2 10.95 -23.04 6.31
CA THR A 2 9.67 -23.73 6.06
C THR A 2 8.56 -22.69 5.83
N LYS A 3 7.74 -22.86 4.80
CA LYS A 3 6.64 -21.94 4.45
C LYS A 3 5.30 -22.66 4.53
N LEU A 4 4.24 -21.93 4.86
CA LEU A 4 2.87 -22.44 4.90
C LEU A 4 2.04 -21.75 3.81
N PHE A 5 1.65 -22.50 2.79
CA PHE A 5 0.70 -22.11 1.75
C PHE A 5 0.13 -23.36 1.09
N ASN A 6 -1.05 -23.26 0.48
CA ASN A 6 -1.61 -24.34 -0.35
C ASN A 6 -1.05 -24.22 -1.78
N ASP A 7 -1.82 -23.66 -2.70
CA ASP A 7 -1.39 -23.31 -4.04
C ASP A 7 -0.92 -21.84 -4.07
N PRO A 8 0.33 -21.54 -4.50
CA PRO A 8 0.83 -20.17 -4.63
C PRO A 8 -0.08 -19.24 -5.44
N THR A 9 -0.78 -19.77 -6.45
CA THR A 9 -1.68 -19.00 -7.31
C THR A 9 -2.91 -18.50 -6.57
N ASN A 10 -3.34 -19.21 -5.52
CA ASN A 10 -4.48 -18.87 -4.68
C ASN A 10 -4.08 -18.09 -3.41
N PHE A 11 -2.79 -17.87 -3.17
CA PHE A 11 -2.27 -17.32 -1.92
C PHE A 11 -2.94 -16.01 -1.50
N ARG A 12 -3.14 -15.09 -2.45
CA ARG A 12 -3.83 -13.81 -2.20
C ARG A 12 -5.26 -14.03 -1.74
N GLU A 13 -5.99 -14.92 -2.40
CA GLU A 13 -7.41 -15.18 -2.14
C GLU A 13 -7.60 -15.82 -0.77
N GLU A 14 -6.81 -16.85 -0.46
CA GLU A 14 -6.82 -17.53 0.83
C GLU A 14 -6.43 -16.58 1.98
N LEU A 15 -5.47 -15.68 1.74
CA LEU A 15 -5.13 -14.63 2.69
C LEU A 15 -6.31 -13.68 2.96
N ILE A 16 -6.97 -13.18 1.91
CA ILE A 16 -8.11 -12.27 2.06
C ILE A 16 -9.23 -12.95 2.85
N ASP A 17 -9.54 -14.21 2.53
CA ASP A 17 -10.58 -14.99 3.20
C ASP A 17 -10.22 -15.24 4.67
N GLY A 18 -8.99 -15.65 4.94
CA GLY A 18 -8.49 -15.86 6.31
C GLY A 18 -8.50 -14.59 7.14
N PHE A 19 -8.05 -13.47 6.57
CA PHE A 19 -8.02 -12.16 7.23
C PHE A 19 -9.44 -11.67 7.53
N ALA A 20 -10.37 -11.74 6.56
CA ALA A 20 -11.76 -11.36 6.76
C ALA A 20 -12.47 -12.23 7.81
N ALA A 21 -12.18 -13.53 7.85
CA ALA A 21 -12.73 -14.44 8.85
C ALA A 21 -12.20 -14.12 10.27
N ALA A 22 -10.89 -13.88 10.39
CA ALA A 22 -10.23 -13.57 11.67
C ALA A 22 -10.68 -12.20 12.23
N TYR A 23 -10.84 -11.20 11.37
CA TYR A 23 -11.14 -9.82 11.75
C TYR A 23 -12.56 -9.37 11.35
N ARG A 24 -13.52 -10.30 11.30
CA ARG A 24 -14.93 -10.06 10.91
C ARG A 24 -15.66 -8.93 11.65
N ARG A 25 -15.14 -8.51 12.81
CA ARG A 25 -15.65 -7.36 13.58
C ARG A 25 -15.31 -6.02 12.91
N TYR A 26 -14.21 -5.96 12.16
CA TYR A 26 -13.64 -4.73 11.61
C TYR A 26 -13.72 -4.69 10.10
N VAL A 27 -13.52 -5.83 9.44
CA VAL A 27 -13.46 -5.91 7.98
C VAL A 27 -14.37 -6.99 7.43
N LYS A 28 -14.77 -6.80 6.17
CA LYS A 28 -15.42 -7.80 5.32
C LYS A 28 -14.74 -7.80 3.96
N ARG A 29 -14.85 -8.89 3.23
CA ARG A 29 -14.36 -8.98 1.86
C ARG A 29 -15.16 -8.04 0.95
N VAL A 30 -14.50 -7.40 -0.02
CA VAL A 30 -15.19 -6.64 -1.06
C VAL A 30 -15.88 -7.63 -2.02
N PRO A 31 -17.20 -7.54 -2.23
CA PRO A 31 -17.91 -8.45 -3.13
C PRO A 31 -17.35 -8.42 -4.55
N GLY A 32 -16.99 -9.59 -5.08
CA GLY A 32 -16.49 -9.71 -6.46
C GLY A 32 -15.14 -9.03 -6.71
N ALA A 33 -14.39 -8.66 -5.67
CA ALA A 33 -13.07 -8.06 -5.79
C ALA A 33 -12.02 -8.70 -4.87
N SER A 34 -10.75 -8.43 -5.18
CA SER A 34 -9.57 -8.81 -4.39
C SER A 34 -9.23 -7.67 -3.44
N GLY A 35 -9.96 -7.58 -2.33
CA GLY A 35 -9.75 -6.56 -1.31
C GLY A 35 -10.64 -6.76 -0.09
N VAL A 36 -10.35 -6.01 0.96
CA VAL A 36 -11.18 -5.93 2.17
C VAL A 36 -11.65 -4.50 2.37
N MET A 37 -12.85 -4.34 2.92
CA MET A 37 -13.45 -3.06 3.28
C MET A 37 -13.88 -3.07 4.74
N ALA A 38 -13.96 -1.89 5.36
CA ALA A 38 -14.48 -1.76 6.71
C ALA A 38 -15.93 -2.26 6.76
N VAL A 39 -16.33 -2.90 7.86
CA VAL A 39 -17.69 -3.46 8.00
C VAL A 39 -18.78 -2.40 7.84
N ASP A 40 -18.48 -1.17 8.27
CA ASP A 40 -19.36 0.00 8.25
C ASP A 40 -19.18 0.89 7.01
N ALA A 41 -18.39 0.45 6.01
CA ALA A 41 -18.33 1.08 4.70
C ALA A 41 -19.44 0.54 3.76
N PRO A 42 -19.95 1.36 2.82
CA PRO A 42 -19.63 2.80 2.62
C PRO A 42 -20.26 3.69 3.70
N ARG A 43 -19.60 4.82 4.00
CA ARG A 43 -20.07 5.79 5.00
C ARG A 43 -20.58 7.04 4.29
N ALA A 44 -21.89 7.27 4.32
CA ALA A 44 -22.52 8.38 3.62
C ALA A 44 -21.93 9.75 4.04
N GLY A 45 -21.60 10.59 3.06
CA GLY A 45 -21.09 11.95 3.28
C GLY A 45 -19.65 12.04 3.80
N LYS A 46 -18.92 10.92 3.88
CA LYS A 46 -17.51 10.87 4.27
C LYS A 46 -16.65 10.54 3.05
N VAL A 47 -15.53 11.24 2.88
CA VAL A 47 -14.50 10.86 1.90
C VAL A 47 -14.04 9.43 2.20
N ALA A 48 -14.05 8.56 1.18
CA ALA A 48 -13.54 7.21 1.33
C ALA A 48 -12.02 7.21 1.11
N VAL A 49 -11.27 6.53 1.98
CA VAL A 49 -9.83 6.33 1.81
C VAL A 49 -9.57 4.91 1.33
N VAL A 50 -9.04 4.78 0.11
CA VAL A 50 -8.66 3.50 -0.50
C VAL A 50 -7.14 3.42 -0.56
N VAL A 51 -6.59 2.41 0.09
CA VAL A 51 -5.17 2.05 0.00
C VAL A 51 -5.01 0.76 -0.79
N GLY A 52 -3.80 0.39 -1.17
CA GLY A 52 -3.57 -0.90 -1.81
C GLY A 52 -2.27 -1.00 -2.56
N GLY A 53 -2.08 -2.18 -3.15
CA GLY A 53 -0.91 -2.52 -3.94
C GLY A 53 -0.65 -4.03 -3.93
N GLY A 54 0.55 -4.43 -4.33
CA GLY A 54 0.99 -5.83 -4.23
C GLY A 54 0.93 -6.38 -2.80
N SER A 55 0.49 -7.63 -2.65
CA SER A 55 0.52 -8.33 -1.37
C SER A 55 1.97 -8.64 -0.94
N GLY A 56 2.18 -9.03 0.32
CA GLY A 56 3.50 -9.44 0.85
C GLY A 56 4.10 -8.50 1.88
N HIS A 57 3.47 -7.35 2.12
CA HIS A 57 3.95 -6.29 3.02
C HIS A 57 3.18 -6.22 4.33
N TYR A 58 2.70 -7.36 4.83
CA TYR A 58 1.78 -7.41 5.97
C TYR A 58 2.33 -6.69 7.21
N PRO A 59 1.54 -5.85 7.89
CA PRO A 59 0.08 -5.71 7.78
C PRO A 59 -0.42 -4.89 6.59
N ALA A 60 0.44 -4.28 5.77
CA ALA A 60 -0.01 -3.59 4.57
C ALA A 60 -0.57 -4.58 3.52
N PHE A 61 -1.72 -4.34 2.91
CA PHE A 61 -2.62 -3.19 3.12
C PHE A 61 -3.87 -3.53 3.96
N CYS A 62 -4.29 -4.79 4.02
CA CYS A 62 -5.54 -5.20 4.68
C CYS A 62 -5.59 -4.87 6.18
N GLY A 63 -4.44 -4.88 6.87
CA GLY A 63 -4.32 -4.49 8.28
C GLY A 63 -4.49 -3.00 8.53
N TYR A 64 -4.56 -2.17 7.49
CA TYR A 64 -4.81 -0.73 7.59
C TYR A 64 -6.27 -0.34 7.39
N VAL A 65 -7.17 -1.31 7.19
CA VAL A 65 -8.61 -1.05 7.04
C VAL A 65 -9.29 -0.99 8.41
N GLY A 66 -9.92 0.13 8.70
CA GLY A 66 -10.66 0.32 9.94
C GLY A 66 -10.88 1.79 10.31
N PRO A 67 -11.59 2.04 11.43
CA PRO A 67 -11.94 3.39 11.85
C PRO A 67 -10.72 4.32 12.00
N GLY A 68 -10.76 5.47 11.32
CA GLY A 68 -9.71 6.49 11.38
C GLY A 68 -8.44 6.17 10.60
N LEU A 69 -8.46 5.12 9.76
CA LEU A 69 -7.40 4.74 8.82
C LEU A 69 -8.03 4.57 7.42
N ALA A 70 -7.90 3.43 6.74
CA ALA A 70 -8.52 3.21 5.43
C ALA A 70 -9.94 2.62 5.50
N ASP A 71 -10.79 2.94 4.52
CA ASP A 71 -12.10 2.31 4.33
C ASP A 71 -12.01 1.04 3.48
N CYS A 72 -11.00 0.94 2.62
CA CYS A 72 -10.72 -0.24 1.81
C CYS A 72 -9.22 -0.42 1.55
N ALA A 73 -8.81 -1.69 1.42
CA ALA A 73 -7.51 -2.09 0.90
C ALA A 73 -7.71 -2.98 -0.33
N VAL A 74 -7.19 -2.54 -1.48
CA VAL A 74 -7.12 -3.33 -2.71
C VAL A 74 -5.85 -4.18 -2.67
N MET A 75 -5.99 -5.49 -2.86
CA MET A 75 -4.89 -6.44 -2.73
C MET A 75 -4.55 -7.04 -4.09
N GLY A 76 -3.34 -6.80 -4.56
CA GLY A 76 -2.76 -7.47 -5.72
C GLY A 76 -2.16 -8.84 -5.36
N ASN A 77 -1.57 -9.53 -6.33
CA ASN A 77 -0.77 -10.73 -6.03
C ASN A 77 0.50 -10.34 -5.25
N VAL A 78 1.24 -11.32 -4.72
CA VAL A 78 2.47 -11.02 -3.98
C VAL A 78 3.45 -10.27 -4.89
N PHE A 79 3.78 -9.05 -4.50
CA PHE A 79 4.65 -8.10 -5.23
C PHE A 79 4.16 -7.73 -6.65
N ALA A 80 2.86 -7.84 -6.92
CA ALA A 80 2.28 -7.40 -8.18
C ALA A 80 1.00 -6.60 -7.93
N ALA A 81 0.93 -5.42 -8.56
CA ALA A 81 -0.20 -4.50 -8.43
C ALA A 81 -1.55 -5.18 -8.70
N PRO A 82 -2.63 -4.76 -8.00
CA PRO A 82 -3.99 -5.16 -8.36
C PRO A 82 -4.34 -4.60 -9.75
N SER A 83 -5.24 -5.27 -10.48
CA SER A 83 -5.70 -4.72 -11.75
C SER A 83 -6.63 -3.53 -11.54
N GLY A 84 -6.70 -2.61 -12.52
CA GLY A 84 -7.61 -1.47 -12.46
C GLY A 84 -9.09 -1.85 -12.25
N GLU A 85 -9.52 -3.02 -12.73
CA GLU A 85 -10.87 -3.53 -12.45
C GLU A 85 -11.08 -3.85 -10.95
N GLN A 86 -10.06 -4.40 -10.28
CA GLN A 86 -10.14 -4.68 -8.84
C GLN A 86 -10.19 -3.38 -8.03
N VAL A 87 -9.36 -2.40 -8.42
CA VAL A 87 -9.38 -1.07 -7.80
C VAL A 87 -10.74 -0.42 -7.99
N TYR A 88 -11.26 -0.39 -9.22
CA TYR A 88 -12.59 0.16 -9.52
C TYR A 88 -13.70 -0.48 -8.68
N ARG A 89 -13.77 -1.82 -8.59
CA ARG A 89 -14.79 -2.51 -7.79
C ARG A 89 -14.68 -2.18 -6.31
N CYS A 90 -13.46 -2.09 -5.78
CA CYS A 90 -13.22 -1.66 -4.41
C CYS A 90 -13.69 -0.23 -4.17
N THR A 91 -13.36 0.69 -5.07
CA THR A 91 -13.80 2.09 -5.03
C THR A 91 -15.32 2.20 -5.02
N LYS A 92 -16.02 1.51 -5.93
CA LYS A 92 -17.48 1.48 -5.96
C LYS A 92 -18.10 0.94 -4.67
N ALA A 93 -17.45 -0.03 -4.02
CA ALA A 93 -17.95 -0.62 -2.79
C ALA A 93 -17.83 0.29 -1.56
N VAL A 94 -16.92 1.28 -1.58
CA VAL A 94 -16.73 2.22 -0.45
C VAL A 94 -17.15 3.65 -0.71
N ASP A 95 -17.56 3.99 -1.93
CA ASP A 95 -18.06 5.32 -2.26
C ASP A 95 -19.30 5.68 -1.42
N GLY A 96 -19.13 6.71 -0.57
CA GLY A 96 -20.17 7.28 0.27
C GLY A 96 -20.78 8.57 -0.28
N GLY A 97 -20.44 8.97 -1.51
CA GLY A 97 -20.96 10.17 -2.17
C GLY A 97 -20.24 11.48 -1.83
N ALA A 98 -19.09 11.41 -1.13
CA ALA A 98 -18.24 12.59 -0.85
C ALA A 98 -16.88 12.54 -1.56
N GLY A 99 -16.74 11.63 -2.54
CA GLY A 99 -15.49 11.38 -3.26
C GLY A 99 -14.55 10.39 -2.57
N VAL A 100 -13.47 10.04 -3.26
CA VAL A 100 -12.53 9.00 -2.86
C VAL A 100 -11.10 9.50 -2.98
N LEU A 101 -10.30 9.25 -1.94
CA LEU A 101 -8.85 9.44 -1.97
C LEU A 101 -8.17 8.07 -2.15
N TYR A 102 -7.41 7.94 -3.21
CA TYR A 102 -6.42 6.87 -3.37
C TYR A 102 -5.11 7.27 -2.69
N CYS A 103 -4.55 6.39 -1.88
CA CYS A 103 -3.25 6.62 -1.25
C CYS A 103 -2.44 5.33 -1.19
N TYR A 104 -1.31 5.30 -1.90
CA TYR A 104 -0.46 4.11 -2.06
C TYR A 104 0.97 4.53 -2.43
N GLY A 105 1.92 3.61 -2.30
CA GLY A 105 3.32 3.85 -2.64
C GLY A 105 3.56 4.08 -4.13
N ASN A 106 4.53 4.93 -4.47
CA ASN A 106 4.84 5.29 -5.85
C ASN A 106 5.55 4.16 -6.63
N TYR A 107 4.76 3.25 -7.18
CA TYR A 107 5.20 2.17 -8.06
C TYR A 107 4.41 2.21 -9.37
N MET A 108 5.11 2.12 -10.51
CA MET A 108 4.51 2.27 -11.84
C MET A 108 3.31 1.35 -12.10
N GLY A 109 3.38 0.10 -11.63
CA GLY A 109 2.28 -0.86 -11.77
C GLY A 109 1.03 -0.43 -10.99
N ASP A 110 1.21 0.10 -9.79
CA ASP A 110 0.10 0.62 -8.99
C ASP A 110 -0.45 1.92 -9.60
N VAL A 111 0.43 2.86 -9.98
CA VAL A 111 0.05 4.12 -10.65
C VAL A 111 -0.85 3.86 -11.86
N LEU A 112 -0.41 3.01 -12.80
CA LEU A 112 -1.17 2.72 -14.01
C LEU A 112 -2.55 2.13 -13.71
N ASN A 113 -2.64 1.18 -12.77
CA ASN A 113 -3.90 0.50 -12.46
C ASN A 113 -4.88 1.38 -11.67
N PHE A 114 -4.39 2.16 -10.72
CA PHE A 114 -5.21 3.10 -9.97
C PHE A 114 -5.67 4.27 -10.84
N ASP A 115 -4.85 4.78 -11.77
CA ASP A 115 -5.25 5.82 -12.73
C ASP A 115 -6.36 5.31 -13.67
N MET A 116 -6.24 4.07 -14.17
CA MET A 116 -7.30 3.46 -14.97
C MET A 116 -8.62 3.37 -14.21
N ALA A 117 -8.58 3.03 -12.93
CA ALA A 117 -9.76 2.99 -12.08
C ALA A 117 -10.32 4.40 -11.79
N ALA A 118 -9.45 5.37 -11.52
CA ALA A 118 -9.82 6.76 -11.30
C ALA A 118 -10.57 7.33 -12.51
N MET A 119 -10.00 7.22 -13.71
CA MET A 119 -10.63 7.68 -14.95
C MET A 119 -12.03 7.10 -15.15
N ARG A 120 -12.21 5.81 -14.85
CA ARG A 120 -13.52 5.16 -14.96
C ARG A 120 -14.50 5.65 -13.89
N CYS A 121 -14.06 5.79 -12.65
CA CYS A 121 -14.88 6.33 -11.56
C CYS A 121 -15.33 7.77 -11.84
N GLU A 122 -14.42 8.61 -12.34
CA GLU A 122 -14.69 10.00 -12.70
C GLU A 122 -15.69 10.11 -13.87
N ALA A 123 -15.57 9.23 -14.87
CA ALA A 123 -16.55 9.14 -15.96
C ALA A 123 -17.97 8.76 -15.46
N GLU A 124 -18.07 8.11 -14.31
CA GLU A 124 -19.33 7.78 -13.63
C GLU A 124 -19.75 8.83 -12.57
N GLY A 125 -19.03 9.96 -12.49
CA GLY A 125 -19.35 11.05 -11.58
C GLY A 125 -18.89 10.85 -10.13
N ILE A 126 -17.95 9.92 -9.88
CA ILE A 126 -17.30 9.73 -8.58
C ILE A 126 -15.99 10.53 -8.59
N PRO A 127 -15.88 11.62 -7.80
CA PRO A 127 -14.63 12.37 -7.72
C PRO A 127 -13.53 11.52 -7.07
N VAL A 128 -12.39 11.42 -7.74
CA VAL A 128 -11.21 10.70 -7.22
C VAL A 128 -10.02 11.66 -7.13
N ARG A 129 -9.22 11.53 -6.08
CA ARG A 129 -7.89 12.15 -5.95
C ARG A 129 -6.88 11.08 -5.59
N THR A 130 -5.62 11.33 -5.94
CA THR A 130 -4.52 10.40 -5.66
C THR A 130 -3.40 11.14 -4.95
N VAL A 131 -2.95 10.59 -3.82
CA VAL A 131 -1.67 10.97 -3.21
C VAL A 131 -0.74 9.77 -3.21
N LEU A 132 0.29 9.85 -4.05
CA LEU A 132 1.39 8.88 -4.09
C LEU A 132 2.33 9.15 -2.92
N VAL A 133 2.65 8.10 -2.16
CA VAL A 133 3.65 8.18 -1.09
C VAL A 133 5.04 8.05 -1.70
N THR A 134 5.94 8.94 -1.30
CA THR A 134 7.27 9.13 -1.90
C THR A 134 8.36 9.35 -0.85
N ASP A 135 8.30 8.59 0.24
CA ASP A 135 9.10 8.77 1.44
C ASP A 135 10.53 8.20 1.34
N ASP A 136 10.79 7.26 0.41
CA ASP A 136 12.07 6.56 0.31
C ASP A 136 13.19 7.46 -0.25
N VAL A 137 14.02 7.98 0.64
CA VAL A 137 15.09 8.92 0.26
C VAL A 137 16.25 8.27 -0.48
N ALA A 138 16.33 6.93 -0.48
CA ALA A 138 17.38 6.22 -1.19
C ALA A 138 17.06 6.04 -2.68
N SER A 139 15.78 6.17 -3.06
CA SER A 139 15.31 5.83 -4.40
C SER A 139 15.43 6.95 -5.43
N ALA A 140 15.44 8.22 -4.98
CA ALA A 140 15.72 9.37 -5.83
C ALA A 140 16.27 10.55 -5.00
N PRO A 141 17.16 11.38 -5.57
CA PRO A 141 17.84 12.46 -4.85
C PRO A 141 16.89 13.58 -4.42
N ALA A 142 17.39 14.53 -3.62
CA ALA A 142 16.68 15.78 -3.33
C ALA A 142 16.37 16.56 -4.61
N GLY A 143 15.16 17.10 -4.71
CA GLY A 143 14.66 17.79 -5.92
C GLY A 143 13.99 16.88 -6.95
N ARG A 144 13.93 15.57 -6.69
CA ARG A 144 13.18 14.56 -7.48
C ARG A 144 12.30 13.71 -6.56
N GLU A 145 11.67 14.36 -5.58
CA GLU A 145 10.80 13.73 -4.59
C GLU A 145 9.68 12.90 -5.23
N ASP A 146 9.12 13.35 -6.35
CA ASP A 146 8.04 12.72 -7.10
C ASP A 146 8.45 11.38 -7.77
N GLU A 147 9.75 11.12 -7.88
CA GLU A 147 10.29 9.86 -8.40
C GLU A 147 10.64 8.85 -7.30
N ARG A 148 10.55 9.26 -6.03
CA ARG A 148 10.87 8.35 -4.93
C ARG A 148 9.81 7.27 -4.79
N ARG A 149 10.23 6.05 -4.43
CA ARG A 149 9.36 4.95 -4.01
C ARG A 149 8.60 5.35 -2.73
N GLY A 150 7.43 4.76 -2.54
CA GLY A 150 6.71 4.78 -1.25
C GLY A 150 6.94 3.48 -0.50
N ILE A 151 7.40 3.53 0.76
CA ILE A 151 7.71 2.35 1.57
C ILE A 151 7.04 2.41 2.95
N SER A 152 7.77 2.28 4.05
CA SER A 152 7.20 2.24 5.41
C SER A 152 6.51 3.53 5.85
N GLY A 153 6.83 4.68 5.24
CA GLY A 153 6.18 5.96 5.51
C GLY A 153 4.71 6.00 5.14
N ASP A 154 4.26 5.08 4.26
CA ASP A 154 2.86 4.83 3.92
C ASP A 154 1.95 4.90 5.14
N PHE A 155 2.32 4.22 6.24
CA PHE A 155 1.51 4.15 7.45
C PHE A 155 1.16 5.53 8.00
N PHE A 156 2.12 6.45 8.08
CA PHE A 156 1.91 7.78 8.64
C PHE A 156 1.05 8.63 7.71
N VAL A 157 1.26 8.53 6.40
CA VAL A 157 0.48 9.25 5.40
C VAL A 157 -0.97 8.77 5.39
N PHE A 158 -1.19 7.44 5.38
CA PHE A 158 -2.53 6.84 5.44
C PHE A 158 -3.25 7.20 6.74
N LYS A 159 -2.53 7.28 7.86
CA LYS A 159 -3.11 7.67 9.16
C LYS A 159 -3.64 9.09 9.15
N ILE A 160 -2.97 10.02 8.45
CA ILE A 160 -3.43 11.41 8.30
C ILE A 160 -4.63 11.48 7.37
N ALA A 161 -4.57 10.79 6.21
CA ALA A 161 -5.71 10.68 5.29
C ALA A 161 -6.97 10.18 6.01
N GLY A 162 -6.84 9.04 6.69
CA GLY A 162 -7.93 8.42 7.44
C GLY A 162 -8.47 9.27 8.59
N ALA A 163 -7.59 9.99 9.30
CA ALA A 163 -8.01 10.90 10.37
C ALA A 163 -8.80 12.10 9.83
N SER A 164 -8.32 12.72 8.76
CA SER A 164 -8.98 13.86 8.12
C SER A 164 -10.34 13.46 7.55
N ALA A 165 -10.39 12.35 6.82
CA ALA A 165 -11.64 11.81 6.31
C ALA A 165 -12.62 11.45 7.44
N ALA A 166 -12.15 10.82 8.53
CA ALA A 166 -13.00 10.48 9.67
C ALA A 166 -13.51 11.71 10.45
N ARG A 167 -12.83 12.85 10.38
CA ARG A 167 -13.30 14.13 10.93
C ARG A 167 -14.43 14.74 10.11
N GLY A 168 -14.63 14.28 8.87
CA GLY A 168 -15.64 14.79 7.95
C GLY A 168 -15.14 15.92 7.05
N ASP A 169 -13.81 16.05 6.89
CA ASP A 169 -13.23 17.03 5.99
C ASP A 169 -13.59 16.71 4.52
N ALA A 170 -13.71 17.74 3.69
CA ALA A 170 -13.97 17.58 2.25
C ALA A 170 -12.75 17.01 1.51
N LEU A 171 -12.98 16.41 0.32
CA LEU A 171 -11.95 15.73 -0.47
C LEU A 171 -10.67 16.58 -0.66
N ASP A 172 -10.82 17.87 -1.00
CA ASP A 172 -9.69 18.78 -1.20
C ASP A 172 -8.85 18.96 0.08
N GLU A 173 -9.48 19.01 1.26
CA GLU A 173 -8.76 19.15 2.53
C GLU A 173 -8.09 17.84 2.94
N VAL A 174 -8.76 16.70 2.70
CA VAL A 174 -8.18 15.36 2.91
C VAL A 174 -6.94 15.19 2.03
N GLU A 175 -7.01 15.54 0.75
CA GLU A 175 -5.88 15.52 -0.18
C GLU A 175 -4.75 16.44 0.31
N ARG A 176 -5.06 17.70 0.64
CA ARG A 176 -4.07 18.69 1.09
C ARG A 176 -3.32 18.25 2.35
N LEU A 177 -4.02 17.71 3.35
CA LEU A 177 -3.41 17.22 4.58
C LEU A 177 -2.58 15.94 4.34
N THR A 178 -3.05 15.05 3.46
CA THR A 178 -2.33 13.83 3.08
C THR A 178 -1.05 14.16 2.33
N ALA A 179 -1.11 15.06 1.34
CA ALA A 179 0.06 15.54 0.60
C ALA A 179 1.06 16.25 1.52
N LYS A 180 0.58 17.05 2.48
CA LYS A 180 1.44 17.65 3.51
C LYS A 180 2.14 16.59 4.36
N ALA A 181 1.43 15.54 4.79
CA ALA A 181 2.04 14.45 5.54
C ALA A 181 3.12 13.73 4.73
N ASN A 182 2.85 13.44 3.46
CA ASN A 182 3.84 12.83 2.55
C ASN A 182 5.09 13.73 2.40
N ALA A 183 4.89 15.03 2.17
CA ALA A 183 5.99 15.99 2.06
C ALA A 183 6.89 16.05 3.30
N HIS A 184 6.39 15.67 4.48
CA HIS A 184 7.13 15.63 5.75
C HIS A 184 7.55 14.23 6.21
N THR A 185 7.32 13.19 5.41
CA THR A 185 7.67 11.80 5.74
C THR A 185 8.90 11.37 4.95
N ARG A 186 9.89 10.78 5.63
CA ARG A 186 11.13 10.28 5.03
C ARG A 186 11.45 8.93 5.64
N SER A 187 11.93 8.01 4.83
CA SER A 187 12.34 6.68 5.26
C SER A 187 13.60 6.25 4.54
N PHE A 188 14.29 5.27 5.14
CA PHE A 188 15.48 4.65 4.60
C PHE A 188 15.51 3.19 5.03
N GLY A 189 15.75 2.28 4.07
CA GLY A 189 15.80 0.83 4.31
C GLY A 189 17.22 0.29 4.34
N VAL A 190 17.44 -0.79 5.10
CA VAL A 190 18.64 -1.61 5.03
C VAL A 190 18.21 -3.07 4.96
N ALA A 191 18.82 -3.85 4.07
CA ALA A 191 18.54 -5.27 3.89
C ALA A 191 19.77 -6.13 4.17
N PHE A 192 19.53 -7.29 4.80
CA PHE A 192 20.55 -8.30 5.13
C PHE A 192 20.35 -9.62 4.37
N GLY A 193 19.33 -9.68 3.52
CA GLY A 193 18.94 -10.84 2.73
C GLY A 193 17.62 -10.58 2.00
N GLY A 194 17.34 -11.38 0.97
CA GLY A 194 16.09 -11.27 0.23
C GLY A 194 14.97 -12.14 0.77
N CYS A 195 13.75 -11.77 0.41
CA CYS A 195 12.55 -12.53 0.70
C CYS A 195 12.32 -13.63 -0.35
N THR A 196 11.56 -14.65 0.01
CA THR A 196 11.25 -15.79 -0.86
C THR A 196 9.75 -15.88 -1.08
N LEU A 197 9.30 -15.69 -2.33
CA LEU A 197 7.88 -15.71 -2.65
C LEU A 197 7.25 -17.10 -2.42
N PRO A 198 5.93 -17.19 -2.18
CA PRO A 198 5.21 -18.45 -2.19
C PRO A 198 5.46 -19.22 -3.49
N GLY A 199 5.71 -20.53 -3.40
CA GLY A 199 6.03 -21.36 -4.56
C GLY A 199 7.46 -21.24 -5.13
N GLN A 200 8.29 -20.33 -4.61
CA GLN A 200 9.69 -20.21 -5.05
C GLN A 200 10.65 -20.97 -4.13
N ASP A 201 11.65 -21.63 -4.74
CA ASP A 201 12.66 -22.43 -4.03
C ASP A 201 13.83 -21.59 -3.50
N ALA A 202 14.07 -20.41 -4.07
CA ALA A 202 15.17 -19.52 -3.72
C ALA A 202 14.70 -18.06 -3.55
N PRO A 203 15.40 -17.24 -2.73
CA PRO A 203 15.09 -15.83 -2.57
C PRO A 203 15.11 -15.05 -3.89
N LEU A 204 14.32 -13.98 -3.97
CA LEU A 204 14.30 -13.07 -5.13
C LEU A 204 15.67 -12.42 -5.40
N PHE A 205 16.41 -12.16 -4.32
CA PHE A 205 17.77 -11.66 -4.33
C PHE A 205 18.51 -12.16 -3.09
N THR A 206 19.83 -12.13 -3.11
CA THR A 206 20.67 -12.50 -1.98
C THR A 206 21.58 -11.34 -1.60
N VAL A 207 21.93 -11.28 -0.32
CA VAL A 207 22.98 -10.39 0.21
C VAL A 207 24.07 -11.32 0.70
N GLU A 208 25.33 -11.04 0.33
CA GLU A 208 26.43 -11.93 0.73
C GLU A 208 26.58 -11.95 2.27
N PRO A 209 26.96 -13.09 2.86
CA PRO A 209 27.21 -13.18 4.29
C PRO A 209 28.21 -12.11 4.77
N GLY A 210 27.85 -11.36 5.81
CA GLY A 210 28.68 -10.28 6.35
C GLY A 210 28.56 -8.95 5.58
N ARG A 211 27.60 -8.82 4.65
CA ARG A 211 27.26 -7.58 3.97
C ARG A 211 25.84 -7.10 4.31
N MET A 212 25.58 -5.84 3.96
CA MET A 212 24.27 -5.20 4.01
C MET A 212 24.06 -4.35 2.75
N GLU A 213 22.82 -4.33 2.25
CA GLU A 213 22.38 -3.46 1.15
C GLU A 213 21.66 -2.24 1.72
N LEU A 214 22.20 -1.06 1.42
CA LEU A 214 21.66 0.21 1.87
C LEU A 214 20.67 0.74 0.83
N GLY A 215 19.47 1.11 1.26
CA GLY A 215 18.43 1.68 0.39
C GLY A 215 17.73 0.66 -0.52
N LEU A 216 17.83 -0.64 -0.24
CA LEU A 216 17.16 -1.67 -1.03
C LEU A 216 15.64 -1.54 -0.93
N GLY A 217 14.94 -1.65 -2.07
CA GLY A 217 13.49 -1.50 -2.15
C GLY A 217 12.72 -2.69 -1.59
N VAL A 218 11.45 -2.49 -1.24
CA VAL A 218 10.62 -3.52 -0.59
C VAL A 218 10.30 -4.74 -1.47
N HIS A 219 10.51 -4.65 -2.79
CA HIS A 219 10.35 -5.77 -3.73
C HIS A 219 11.69 -6.32 -4.23
N GLY A 220 12.82 -5.86 -3.68
CA GLY A 220 14.16 -6.24 -4.12
C GLY A 220 14.77 -5.33 -5.19
N GLU A 221 14.19 -4.14 -5.41
CA GLU A 221 14.79 -3.14 -6.27
C GLU A 221 16.17 -2.73 -5.72
N PRO A 222 17.20 -2.54 -6.59
CA PRO A 222 18.55 -2.20 -6.15
C PRO A 222 18.59 -1.02 -5.18
N GLY A 223 19.47 -1.14 -4.19
CA GLY A 223 19.78 -0.05 -3.27
C GLY A 223 20.81 0.92 -3.82
N ILE A 224 21.26 1.84 -2.97
CA ILE A 224 22.29 2.84 -3.31
C ILE A 224 23.70 2.28 -3.25
N SER A 225 23.95 1.33 -2.35
CA SER A 225 25.29 0.74 -2.17
C SER A 225 25.25 -0.51 -1.30
N SER A 226 26.22 -1.38 -1.53
CA SER A 226 26.51 -2.55 -0.71
C SER A 226 27.69 -2.25 0.22
N SER A 227 27.62 -2.65 1.50
CA SER A 227 28.69 -2.42 2.47
C SER A 227 28.89 -3.60 3.42
N HIS A 228 30.05 -3.68 4.07
CA HIS A 228 30.28 -4.67 5.14
C HIS A 228 29.37 -4.38 6.33
N MET A 229 28.95 -5.44 7.03
CA MET A 229 28.23 -5.32 8.30
C MET A 229 28.98 -4.41 9.27
N ARG A 230 28.26 -3.48 9.89
CA ARG A 230 28.76 -2.57 10.92
C ARG A 230 27.95 -2.76 12.21
N PRO A 231 28.47 -2.34 13.37
CA PRO A 231 27.68 -2.25 14.59
C PRO A 231 26.40 -1.46 14.35
N ALA A 232 25.28 -1.86 14.96
CA ALA A 232 23.98 -1.23 14.74
C ALA A 232 23.98 0.30 14.97
N ALA A 233 24.79 0.77 15.92
CA ALA A 233 24.96 2.20 16.22
C ALA A 233 25.65 3.00 15.11
N GLU A 234 26.40 2.36 14.22
CA GLU A 234 27.00 3.02 13.04
C GLU A 234 26.07 2.97 11.82
N VAL A 235 25.10 2.05 11.81
CA VAL A 235 24.11 1.92 10.74
C VAL A 235 22.96 2.91 10.91
N ALA A 236 22.58 3.20 12.16
CA ALA A 236 21.56 4.17 12.54
C ALA A 236 22.08 5.62 12.43
#